data_AF-B0MZJ4-F1
#
_entry.id   AF-B0MZJ4-F1
#
_cell.length_a   1.000
_cell.length_b   1.000
_cell.length_c   1.000
_cell.angle_alpha   90.00
_cell.angle_beta   90.00
_cell.angle_gamma   90.00
#
_symmetry.space_group_name_H-M   'P 1'
#
loop_
_entity.id
_entity.type
_entity.pdbx_description
1 polymer ?
#
loop_
_entity_poly.entity_id
_entity_poly.type
_entity_poly.pdbx_seq_one_letter_code
_entity_poly.pdbx_strand_id
1 'polypeptide(L)'
;MRRLLNPDIQCTDPDQLQFCLKISDTVFWYCEPNTCHPDLLPCAETESSRIHQRYLGYPTEFLRDAHNVSEVRKFATDNMLWREGEIDVTDFSRSEQEELLKDYGYKWDDFSADIDRNQIICENHFEQYLLDYRNDI
;
A
#
# COMPACT_ATOMS: atom_id res chain seq x y z
N MET A 1 -4.00 -3.37 12.20
CA MET A 1 -3.81 -3.92 10.84
C MET A 1 -3.46 -5.41 10.91
N ARG A 2 -4.21 -6.32 10.25
CA ARG A 2 -3.88 -7.78 10.18
C ARG A 2 -3.61 -8.29 8.77
N ARG A 3 -4.04 -7.56 7.75
CA ARG A 3 -4.01 -7.99 6.34
C ARG A 3 -2.62 -7.97 5.73
N LEU A 4 -1.73 -7.10 6.22
CA LEU A 4 -0.32 -7.04 5.82
C LEU A 4 0.43 -8.36 6.07
N LEU A 5 0.00 -9.18 7.03
CA LEU A 5 0.58 -10.49 7.32
C LEU A 5 -0.13 -11.64 6.60
N ASN A 6 -0.98 -11.33 5.62
CA ASN A 6 -1.60 -12.33 4.77
C ASN A 6 -0.53 -12.92 3.84
N PRO A 7 -0.45 -14.27 3.68
CA PRO A 7 0.51 -14.89 2.76
C PRO A 7 0.37 -14.46 1.30
N ASP A 8 -0.80 -13.99 0.88
CA ASP A 8 -1.08 -13.55 -0.48
C ASP A 8 -0.79 -12.05 -0.71
N ILE A 9 -0.21 -11.36 0.27
CA ILE A 9 0.19 -9.96 0.13
C ILE A 9 1.27 -9.81 -0.94
N GLN A 10 1.14 -8.77 -1.77
CA GLN A 10 2.09 -8.42 -2.80
C GLN A 10 2.70 -7.06 -2.50
N CYS A 11 3.99 -6.89 -2.77
CA CYS A 11 4.62 -5.58 -2.74
C CYS A 11 4.43 -4.91 -4.11
N THR A 12 3.92 -3.68 -4.12
CA THR A 12 3.74 -2.89 -5.36
C THR A 12 4.82 -1.83 -5.51
N ASP A 13 5.27 -1.22 -4.40
CA ASP A 13 6.43 -0.33 -4.37
C ASP A 13 7.39 -0.67 -3.19
N PRO A 14 8.55 -1.31 -3.47
CA PRO A 14 9.55 -1.59 -2.45
C PRO A 14 10.14 -0.36 -1.76
N ASP A 15 10.27 0.76 -2.49
CA ASP A 15 10.90 1.99 -2.00
C ASP A 15 9.95 2.80 -1.10
N GLN A 16 8.65 2.54 -1.15
CA GLN A 16 7.67 3.07 -0.22
C GLN A 16 7.19 2.04 0.82
N LEU A 17 7.60 0.76 0.71
CA LEU A 17 6.95 -0.33 1.42
C LEU A 17 5.44 -0.34 1.20
N GLN A 18 5.02 -0.12 -0.05
CA GLN A 18 3.63 -0.22 -0.47
C GLN A 18 3.27 -1.67 -0.77
N PHE A 19 2.14 -2.11 -0.23
CA PHE A 19 1.62 -3.45 -0.41
C PHE A 19 0.17 -3.45 -0.89
N CYS A 20 -0.19 -4.50 -1.62
CA CYS A 20 -1.52 -4.77 -2.14
C CYS A 20 -1.96 -6.18 -1.77
N LEU A 21 -3.21 -6.33 -1.31
CA LEU A 21 -3.90 -7.60 -1.17
C LEU A 21 -5.10 -7.61 -2.12
N LYS A 22 -5.09 -8.54 -3.08
CA LYS A 22 -6.26 -8.81 -3.92
C LYS A 22 -7.38 -9.39 -3.07
N ILE A 23 -8.54 -8.72 -3.02
CA ILE A 23 -9.75 -9.21 -2.34
C ILE A 23 -10.69 -9.89 -3.35
N SER A 24 -10.85 -9.29 -4.53
CA SER A 24 -11.59 -9.85 -5.67
C SER A 24 -10.96 -9.37 -6.99
N ASP A 25 -11.61 -9.62 -8.14
CA ASP A 25 -11.15 -9.11 -9.43
C ASP A 25 -11.41 -7.59 -9.60
N THR A 26 -12.20 -6.99 -8.71
CA THR A 26 -12.53 -5.55 -8.71
C THR A 26 -12.10 -4.82 -7.44
N VAL A 27 -11.91 -5.54 -6.33
CA VAL A 27 -11.60 -4.97 -5.02
C VAL A 27 -10.18 -5.32 -4.58
N PHE A 28 -9.43 -4.30 -4.20
CA PHE A 28 -8.07 -4.41 -3.74
C PHE A 28 -7.89 -3.64 -2.44
N TRP A 29 -7.10 -4.18 -1.53
CA TRP A 29 -6.69 -3.49 -0.31
C TRP A 29 -5.25 -3.03 -0.45
N TYR A 30 -5.00 -1.75 -0.24
CA TYR A 30 -3.67 -1.16 -0.28
C TYR A 30 -3.23 -0.69 1.10
N CYS A 31 -1.92 -0.70 1.33
CA CYS A 31 -1.34 -0.01 2.45
C CYS A 31 0.10 0.45 2.22
N GLU A 32 0.48 1.52 2.92
CA GLU A 32 1.86 1.99 3.03
C GLU A 32 2.10 2.63 4.41
N PRO A 33 3.36 2.79 4.87
CA PRO A 33 3.68 3.54 6.08
C PRO A 33 3.20 5.00 5.97
N ASN A 34 2.56 5.50 7.03
CA ASN A 34 2.09 6.88 7.08
C ASN A 34 3.26 7.84 7.34
N THR A 35 3.98 8.24 6.29
CA THR A 35 5.15 9.14 6.38
C THR A 35 4.83 10.56 6.87
N CYS A 36 3.55 10.90 7.08
CA CYS A 36 3.13 12.12 7.76
C CYS A 36 3.00 11.96 9.30
N HIS A 37 2.99 10.73 9.81
CA HIS A 37 2.89 10.48 11.24
C HIS A 37 4.19 10.93 11.95
N PRO A 38 4.12 11.64 13.10
CA PRO A 38 5.31 12.14 13.80
C PRO A 38 6.37 11.08 14.07
N ASP A 39 5.94 9.85 14.40
CA ASP A 39 6.87 8.75 14.68
C ASP A 39 7.56 8.17 13.44
N LEU A 40 7.15 8.54 12.22
CA LEU A 40 7.76 8.06 10.97
C LEU A 40 8.49 9.16 10.19
N LEU A 41 8.52 10.39 10.73
CA LEU A 41 9.29 11.47 10.12
C LEU A 41 10.78 11.10 10.05
N PRO A 42 11.52 11.52 9.01
CA PRO A 42 12.93 11.16 8.83
C PRO A 42 13.84 11.51 10.02
N CYS A 43 13.51 12.57 10.77
CA CYS A 43 14.24 13.02 11.95
C CYS A 43 13.70 12.46 13.28
N ALA A 44 12.66 11.64 13.25
CA ALA A 44 12.10 11.03 14.44
C ALA A 44 13.06 9.96 14.96
N GLU A 45 13.53 10.09 16.21
CA GLU A 45 14.38 9.09 16.87
C GLU A 45 13.57 7.97 17.55
N THR A 46 12.43 7.61 16.95
CA THR A 46 11.53 6.57 17.46
C THR A 46 11.95 5.18 16.99
N GLU A 47 11.45 4.14 17.66
CA GLU A 47 11.63 2.75 17.21
C GLU A 47 10.98 2.52 15.85
N SER A 48 9.79 3.07 15.62
CA SER A 48 9.03 2.96 14.37
C SER A 48 9.77 3.56 13.18
N SER A 49 10.35 4.76 13.33
CA SER A 49 11.15 5.40 12.27
C SER A 49 12.38 4.55 11.91
N ARG A 50 13.08 3.99 12.91
CA ARG A 50 14.24 3.12 12.68
C ARG A 50 13.87 1.82 11.97
N ILE A 51 12.73 1.21 12.34
CA ILE A 51 12.20 0.03 11.65
C ILE A 51 11.86 0.39 10.21
N HIS A 52 11.08 1.46 9.99
CA HIS A 52 10.72 1.93 8.67
C HIS A 52 11.96 2.13 7.78
N GLN A 53 12.93 2.94 8.23
CA GLN A 53 14.17 3.22 7.49
C GLN A 53 15.01 1.97 7.20
N ARG A 54 15.05 1.00 8.12
CA ARG A 54 15.79 -0.25 7.94
C ARG A 54 15.24 -1.10 6.81
N TYR A 55 13.93 -1.05 6.59
CA TYR A 55 13.25 -1.95 5.66
C TYR A 55 12.84 -1.29 4.33
N LEU A 56 12.98 0.03 4.17
CA LEU A 56 12.81 0.70 2.87
C LEU A 56 13.67 0.01 1.79
N GLY A 57 13.06 -0.38 0.68
CA GLY A 57 13.69 -1.16 -0.39
C GLY A 57 13.83 -2.67 -0.12
N TYR A 58 13.42 -3.16 1.06
CA TYR A 58 13.55 -4.55 1.51
C TYR A 58 12.21 -5.13 2.02
N PRO A 59 11.14 -5.14 1.20
CA PRO A 59 9.80 -5.58 1.61
C PRO A 59 9.73 -7.07 1.99
N THR A 60 10.57 -7.92 1.37
CA THR A 60 10.59 -9.36 1.67
C THR A 60 11.15 -9.62 3.06
N GLU A 61 12.27 -8.97 3.40
CA GLU A 61 12.86 -9.02 4.74
C GLU A 61 11.91 -8.47 5.79
N PHE A 62 11.21 -7.38 5.47
CA PHE A 62 10.20 -6.79 6.33
C PHE A 62 9.09 -7.77 6.68
N LEU A 63 8.45 -8.37 5.66
CA LEU A 63 7.36 -9.33 5.87
C LEU A 63 7.84 -10.56 6.65
N ARG A 64 9.02 -11.11 6.29
CA ARG A 64 9.63 -12.22 7.03
C ARG A 64 9.82 -11.86 8.51
N ASP A 65 10.40 -10.71 8.80
CA ASP A 65 10.70 -10.32 10.17
C ASP A 65 9.41 -9.91 10.92
N ALA A 66 8.40 -9.36 10.26
CA ALA A 66 7.08 -9.10 10.86
C ALA A 66 6.40 -10.41 11.35
N HIS A 67 6.69 -11.55 10.71
CA HIS A 67 6.25 -12.86 11.20
C HIS A 67 7.09 -13.41 12.36
N ASN A 68 8.34 -12.99 12.55
CA ASN A 68 9.27 -13.67 13.45
C ASN A 68 9.81 -12.80 14.60
N VAL A 69 9.74 -11.48 14.47
CA VAL A 69 10.36 -10.48 15.34
C VAL A 69 9.29 -9.59 15.93
N SER A 70 9.25 -9.50 17.26
CA SER A 70 8.16 -8.85 18.01
C SER A 70 7.98 -7.38 17.68
N GLU A 71 9.07 -6.63 17.60
CA GLU A 71 9.08 -5.20 17.34
C GLU A 71 8.64 -4.88 15.90
N VAL A 72 9.09 -5.66 14.93
CA VAL A 72 8.69 -5.53 13.53
C VAL A 72 7.22 -5.90 13.37
N ARG A 73 6.75 -6.94 14.07
CA ARG A 73 5.33 -7.30 14.10
C ARG A 73 4.48 -6.18 14.70
N LYS A 74 4.93 -5.58 15.80
CA LYS A 74 4.23 -4.46 16.44
C LYS A 74 4.09 -3.30 15.46
N PHE A 75 5.18 -2.92 14.80
CA PHE A 75 5.16 -1.90 13.74
C PHE A 75 4.20 -2.25 12.60
N ALA A 76 4.25 -3.48 12.08
CA ALA A 76 3.40 -3.93 10.98
C ALA A 76 1.90 -4.04 11.32
N THR A 77 1.55 -4.08 12.61
CA THR A 77 0.17 -4.27 13.05
C THR A 77 -0.46 -3.04 13.70
N ASP A 78 0.34 -2.03 14.01
CA ASP A 78 -0.09 -0.73 14.53
C ASP A 78 -0.77 0.08 13.43
N ASN A 79 -2.10 0.18 13.45
CA ASN A 79 -2.86 0.86 12.41
C ASN A 79 -2.54 2.36 12.30
N MET A 80 -2.09 3.01 13.38
CA MET A 80 -1.82 4.45 13.38
C MET A 80 -0.58 4.81 12.53
N LEU A 81 0.33 3.85 12.36
CA LEU A 81 1.56 4.01 11.60
C LEU A 81 1.38 3.74 10.10
N TRP A 82 0.19 3.34 9.66
CA TRP A 82 -0.07 2.95 8.28
C TRP A 82 -1.26 3.71 7.70
N ARG A 83 -1.19 3.94 6.40
CA ARG A 83 -2.34 4.25 5.56
C ARG A 83 -2.88 2.95 5.02
N GLU A 84 -4.18 2.75 5.06
CA GLU A 84 -4.80 1.56 4.47
C GLU A 84 -6.20 1.85 3.94
N GLY A 85 -6.59 1.13 2.89
CA GLY A 85 -7.92 1.27 2.29
C GLY A 85 -8.28 0.11 1.39
N GLU A 86 -9.57 -0.25 1.36
CA GLU A 86 -10.14 -1.04 0.28
C GLU A 86 -10.65 -0.11 -0.82
N ILE A 87 -10.37 -0.47 -2.07
CA ILE A 87 -10.77 0.28 -3.25
C ILE A 87 -11.46 -0.70 -4.19
N ASP A 88 -12.70 -0.40 -4.58
CA ASP A 88 -13.40 -1.09 -5.65
C ASP A 88 -13.30 -0.28 -6.94
N VAL A 89 -12.69 -0.85 -7.97
CA VAL A 89 -12.53 -0.18 -9.27
C VAL A 89 -13.87 0.22 -9.89
N THR A 90 -14.96 -0.47 -9.53
CA THR A 90 -16.30 -0.20 -10.05
C THR A 90 -16.95 1.05 -9.46
N ASP A 91 -16.37 1.63 -8.40
CA ASP A 91 -16.78 2.92 -7.86
C ASP A 91 -16.35 4.09 -8.77
N PHE A 92 -15.38 3.86 -9.66
CA PHE A 92 -14.92 4.84 -10.64
C PHE A 92 -15.74 4.76 -11.93
N SER A 93 -16.09 5.92 -12.48
CA SER A 93 -16.59 6.02 -13.84
C SER A 93 -15.53 5.58 -14.85
N ARG A 94 -15.98 5.23 -16.06
CA ARG A 94 -15.07 4.82 -17.14
C ARG A 94 -14.02 5.89 -17.48
N SER A 95 -14.41 7.16 -17.47
CA SER A 95 -13.49 8.27 -17.71
C SER A 95 -12.42 8.37 -16.63
N GLU A 96 -12.81 8.24 -15.35
CA GLU A 96 -11.86 8.29 -14.24
C GLU A 96 -10.87 7.11 -14.30
N GLN A 97 -11.34 5.91 -14.64
CA GLN A 97 -10.46 4.75 -14.82
C GLN A 97 -9.43 4.98 -15.94
N GLU A 98 -9.84 5.57 -17.07
CA GLU A 98 -8.92 5.88 -18.18
C GLU A 98 -7.92 6.99 -17.83
N GLU A 99 -8.33 7.97 -17.03
CA GLU A 99 -7.45 9.03 -16.52
C GLU A 99 -6.37 8.44 -15.59
N LEU A 100 -6.78 7.61 -14.62
CA LEU A 100 -5.86 6.93 -13.69
C LEU A 100 -4.84 6.05 -14.42
N LEU A 101 -5.25 5.29 -15.45
CA LEU A 101 -4.31 4.52 -16.27
C LEU A 101 -3.30 5.41 -17.01
N LYS A 102 -3.79 6.53 -17.56
CA LYS A 102 -2.99 7.45 -18.35
C LYS A 102 -1.93 8.15 -17.51
N ASP A 103 -2.17 8.38 -16.22
CA ASP A 103 -1.19 8.99 -15.31
C ASP A 103 0.07 8.12 -15.14
N TYR A 104 -0.06 6.80 -15.29
CA TYR A 104 1.08 5.88 -15.39
C TYR A 104 1.54 5.60 -16.83
N GLY A 105 0.94 6.26 -17.82
CA GLY A 105 1.27 6.10 -19.24
C GLY A 105 0.63 4.90 -19.92
N TYR A 106 -0.33 4.22 -19.27
CA TYR A 106 -1.05 3.10 -19.84
C TYR A 106 -2.31 3.54 -20.61
N LYS A 107 -2.72 2.69 -21.55
CA LYS A 107 -4.02 2.72 -22.22
C LYS A 107 -4.85 1.53 -21.76
N TRP A 108 -6.15 1.64 -21.97
CA TRP A 108 -7.09 0.56 -21.62
C TRP A 108 -6.72 -0.80 -22.23
N ASP A 109 -6.32 -0.79 -23.50
CA ASP A 109 -6.04 -2.00 -24.28
C ASP A 109 -4.61 -2.56 -24.07
N ASP A 110 -3.80 -1.95 -23.19
CA ASP A 110 -2.44 -2.43 -22.90
C ASP A 110 -2.44 -3.71 -22.03
N PHE A 111 -3.59 -4.06 -21.44
CA PHE A 111 -3.74 -5.18 -20.51
C PHE A 111 -4.46 -6.36 -21.15
N SER A 112 -3.93 -7.57 -20.93
CA SER A 112 -4.54 -8.81 -21.43
C SER A 112 -5.65 -9.36 -20.54
N ALA A 113 -5.66 -8.97 -19.26
CA ALA A 113 -6.66 -9.35 -18.28
C ALA A 113 -7.19 -8.10 -17.57
N ASP A 114 -8.51 -8.07 -17.36
CA ASP A 114 -9.17 -6.95 -16.68
C ASP A 114 -8.63 -6.74 -15.27
N ILE A 115 -8.25 -7.82 -14.59
CA ILE A 115 -7.75 -7.73 -13.24
C ILE A 115 -6.43 -6.96 -13.13
N ASP A 116 -5.50 -7.19 -14.06
CA ASP A 116 -4.20 -6.50 -14.06
C ASP A 116 -4.43 -5.00 -14.24
N ARG A 117 -5.35 -4.63 -15.13
CA ARG A 117 -5.76 -3.24 -15.33
C ARG A 117 -6.42 -2.66 -14.09
N ASN A 118 -7.34 -3.40 -13.46
CA ASN A 118 -8.08 -2.95 -12.29
C ASN A 118 -7.15 -2.70 -11.10
N GLN A 119 -6.15 -3.57 -10.90
CA GLN A 119 -5.12 -3.37 -9.88
C GLN A 119 -4.38 -2.06 -10.11
N ILE A 120 -3.90 -1.80 -11.34
CA ILE A 120 -3.18 -0.57 -11.66
C ILE A 120 -4.03 0.69 -11.43
N ILE A 121 -5.33 0.64 -11.75
CA ILE A 121 -6.26 1.76 -11.49
C ILE A 121 -6.36 2.02 -9.97
N CYS A 122 -6.58 0.97 -9.18
CA CYS A 122 -6.70 1.10 -7.72
C CYS A 122 -5.39 1.57 -7.07
N GLU A 123 -4.24 1.08 -7.55
CA GLU A 123 -2.91 1.52 -7.11
C GLU A 123 -2.70 3.01 -7.33
N ASN A 124 -2.96 3.47 -8.56
CA ASN A 124 -2.82 4.88 -8.90
C ASN A 124 -3.72 5.76 -8.04
N HIS A 125 -4.98 5.36 -7.85
CA HIS A 125 -5.90 6.08 -6.98
C HIS A 125 -5.38 6.15 -5.54
N PHE A 126 -4.90 5.04 -4.98
CA PHE A 126 -4.31 5.02 -3.65
C PHE A 126 -3.16 6.03 -3.51
N GLU A 127 -2.22 6.02 -4.46
CA GLU A 127 -1.05 6.92 -4.47
C GLU A 127 -1.41 8.41 -4.65
N GLN A 128 -2.44 8.72 -5.43
CA GLN A 128 -2.89 10.11 -5.62
C GLN A 128 -3.59 10.67 -4.37
N TYR A 129 -4.29 9.82 -3.61
CA TYR A 129 -5.16 10.22 -2.51
C TYR A 129 -4.71 9.66 -1.15
N LEU A 130 -3.40 9.46 -0.96
CA LEU A 130 -2.80 8.87 0.25
C LEU A 130 -3.31 9.47 1.58
N LEU A 131 -3.65 10.77 1.60
CA LEU A 131 -4.14 11.44 2.80
C LEU A 131 -5.55 10.96 3.23
N ASP A 132 -6.36 10.47 2.29
CA ASP A 132 -7.72 9.99 2.55
C ASP A 132 -7.71 8.61 3.24
N TYR A 133 -6.58 7.90 3.18
CA TYR A 133 -6.38 6.56 3.75
C TYR A 133 -5.68 6.55 5.11
N ARG A 134 -5.54 7.72 5.74
CA ARG A 134 -4.90 7.85 7.05
C ARG A 134 -5.79 7.34 8.17
N ASN A 135 -5.21 6.56 9.09
CA ASN A 135 -5.89 6.08 10.29
C ASN A 135 -5.74 6.98 11.52
N ASP A 136 -4.91 8.04 11.42
CA ASP A 136 -4.49 8.88 12.55
C ASP A 136 -5.23 10.22 12.62
N ILE A 137 -6.44 10.30 12.06
CA ILE A 137 -7.29 11.50 11.99
C ILE A 137 -8.55 11.31 12.83
#